data_AF-K1U9T1-F1
#
_entry.id   AF-K1U9T1-F1
#
_cell.length_a   1.000
_cell.length_b   1.000
_cell.length_c   1.000
_cell.angle_alpha   90.00
_cell.angle_beta   90.00
_cell.angle_gamma   90.00
#
_symmetry.space_group_name_H-M   'P 1'
#
loop_
_entity.id
_entity.type
_entity.pdbx_description
1 polymer ?
#
loop_
_entity_poly.entity_id
_entity_poly.type
_entity_poly.pdbx_seq_one_letter_code
_entity_poly.pdbx_strand_id
1 'polypeptide(L)'
;MARIERGELSDDTFRKEIEAYTREITSELLSCDKLFGSRDSGCACPKCGTGRMRFYGKVVRCDNTECGLPVFRLKAGRTLSDDEIKDLLTEGHTKLLKGFKSKQGKSFDAVVAFDGEYNTTFVFPEAKKDKKFSGRKK
;
A
#
# COMPACT_ATOMS: atom_id res chain seq x y z
N MET A 1 -25.90 31.75 -2.81
CA MET A 1 -25.16 32.99 -3.15
C MET A 1 -26.09 34.20 -3.19
N ALA A 2 -27.13 34.22 -4.05
CA ALA A 2 -28.02 35.37 -4.21
C ALA A 2 -28.73 35.89 -2.93
N ARG A 3 -28.93 35.06 -1.90
CA ARG A 3 -29.59 35.46 -0.63
C ARG A 3 -28.65 36.13 0.39
N ILE A 4 -27.34 35.87 0.29
CA ILE A 4 -26.32 36.44 1.18
C ILE A 4 -25.96 37.85 0.71
N GLU A 5 -25.86 38.02 -0.61
CA GLU A 5 -25.65 39.32 -1.26
C GLU A 5 -26.78 40.31 -0.96
N ARG A 6 -27.98 39.82 -0.64
CA ARG A 6 -29.14 40.61 -0.21
C ARG A 6 -29.28 40.75 1.32
N GLY A 7 -28.37 40.18 2.11
CA GLY A 7 -28.41 40.23 3.58
C GLY A 7 -29.53 39.39 4.23
N GLU A 8 -30.18 38.50 3.48
CA GLU A 8 -31.31 37.66 3.94
C GLU A 8 -30.87 36.42 4.75
N LEU A 9 -29.58 36.13 4.77
CA LEU A 9 -28.97 35.04 5.52
C LEU A 9 -27.71 35.53 6.21
N SER A 10 -27.54 35.16 7.48
CA SER A 10 -26.32 35.47 8.21
C SER A 10 -25.13 34.66 7.66
N ASP A 11 -23.94 35.24 7.72
CA ASP A 11 -22.69 34.56 7.34
C ASP A 11 -22.50 33.24 8.11
N ASP A 12 -22.85 33.21 9.39
CA ASP A 12 -22.77 32.01 10.23
C ASP A 12 -23.70 30.89 9.72
N THR A 13 -24.95 31.24 9.39
CA THR A 13 -25.92 30.27 8.85
C THR A 13 -25.43 29.70 7.52
N PHE A 14 -24.92 30.56 6.63
CA PHE A 14 -24.40 30.11 5.34
C PHE A 14 -23.18 29.17 5.48
N ARG A 15 -22.25 29.49 6.39
CA ARG A 15 -21.10 28.62 6.65
C ARG A 15 -21.53 27.26 7.19
N LYS A 16 -22.49 27.22 8.11
CA LYS A 16 -23.06 25.97 8.63
C LYS A 16 -23.75 25.16 7.54
N GLU A 17 -24.47 25.80 6.63
CA GLU A 17 -25.09 25.14 5.48
C GLU A 17 -24.04 24.53 4.53
N ILE A 18 -22.95 25.26 4.24
CA ILE A 18 -21.84 24.72 3.44
C ILE A 18 -21.19 23.51 4.13
N GLU A 19 -20.91 23.62 5.44
CA GLU A 19 -20.31 22.53 6.21
C GLU A 19 -21.20 21.30 6.20
N ALA A 20 -22.51 21.47 6.44
CA ALA A 20 -23.49 20.40 6.42
C ALA A 20 -23.55 19.71 5.05
N TYR A 21 -23.66 20.49 3.98
CA TYR A 21 -23.72 19.96 2.61
C TYR A 21 -22.42 19.23 2.22
N THR A 22 -21.26 19.79 2.59
CA THR A 22 -19.97 19.14 2.33
C THR A 22 -19.85 17.83 3.10
N ARG A 23 -20.31 17.80 4.36
CA ARG A 23 -20.33 16.60 5.19
C ARG A 23 -21.22 15.50 4.62
N GLU A 24 -22.39 15.87 4.11
CA GLU A 24 -23.33 14.95 3.48
C GLU A 24 -22.71 14.28 2.25
N ILE A 25 -22.21 15.06 1.29
CA ILE A 25 -21.57 14.53 0.08
C ILE A 25 -20.37 13.65 0.43
N THR A 26 -19.51 14.12 1.32
CA THR A 26 -18.31 13.36 1.68
C THR A 26 -18.66 12.05 2.38
N SER A 27 -19.70 12.04 3.23
CA SER A 27 -20.21 10.83 3.86
C SER A 27 -20.74 9.84 2.82
N GLU A 28 -21.54 10.29 1.86
CA GLU A 28 -22.05 9.44 0.77
C GLU A 28 -20.90 8.83 -0.05
N LEU A 29 -19.92 9.65 -0.44
CA LEU A 29 -18.76 9.19 -1.20
C LEU A 29 -17.93 8.15 -0.43
N LEU A 30 -17.65 8.39 0.85
CA LEU A 30 -16.90 7.48 1.71
C LEU A 30 -17.63 6.15 1.93
N SER A 31 -18.97 6.17 1.95
CA SER A 31 -19.79 4.96 2.06
C SER A 31 -19.91 4.14 0.77
N CYS A 32 -19.43 4.67 -0.36
CA CYS A 32 -19.56 4.02 -1.65
C CYS A 32 -18.50 2.91 -1.84
N ASP A 33 -18.89 1.66 -1.56
CA ASP A 33 -18.05 0.47 -1.76
C ASP A 33 -17.56 0.30 -3.21
N LYS A 34 -18.25 0.88 -4.20
CA LYS A 34 -17.78 0.85 -5.60
C LYS A 34 -16.53 1.70 -5.82
N LEU A 35 -16.35 2.76 -5.03
CA LEU A 35 -15.22 3.68 -5.13
C LEU A 35 -14.08 3.27 -4.19
N PHE A 36 -14.42 2.79 -3.00
CA PHE A 36 -13.45 2.50 -1.93
C PHE A 36 -13.50 1.05 -1.44
N GLY A 37 -14.01 0.15 -2.28
CA GLY A 37 -14.15 -1.27 -1.95
C GLY A 37 -12.83 -1.87 -1.47
N SER A 38 -12.90 -2.53 -0.33
CA SER A 38 -11.81 -3.33 0.21
C SER A 38 -12.12 -4.80 0.07
N ARG A 39 -11.10 -5.61 -0.22
CA ARG A 39 -11.23 -7.07 -0.31
C ARG A 39 -10.44 -7.70 0.83
N ASP A 40 -11.02 -8.69 1.47
CA ASP A 40 -10.31 -9.44 2.52
C ASP A 40 -9.12 -10.18 1.92
N SER A 41 -7.96 -10.14 2.60
CA SER A 41 -6.77 -10.86 2.14
C SER A 41 -6.74 -12.33 2.57
N GLY A 42 -7.54 -12.71 3.57
CA GLY A 42 -7.46 -13.98 4.28
C GLY A 42 -6.32 -14.05 5.31
N CYS A 43 -5.50 -13.00 5.46
CA CYS A 43 -4.32 -12.99 6.31
C CYS A 43 -4.52 -12.16 7.59
N ALA A 44 -4.04 -12.69 8.72
CA ALA A 44 -3.87 -11.92 9.94
C ALA A 44 -2.76 -10.88 9.78
N CYS A 45 -2.82 -9.79 10.56
CA CYS A 45 -1.81 -8.75 10.54
C CYS A 45 -0.52 -9.24 11.20
N PRO A 46 0.63 -9.23 10.50
CA PRO A 46 1.89 -9.72 11.06
C PRO A 46 2.43 -8.84 12.20
N LYS A 47 1.99 -7.56 12.29
CA LYS A 47 2.42 -6.60 13.31
C LYS A 47 1.66 -6.72 14.63
N CYS A 48 0.34 -6.88 14.59
CA CYS A 48 -0.48 -6.91 15.81
C CYS A 48 -1.11 -8.28 16.11
N GLY A 49 -1.13 -9.21 15.16
CA GLY A 49 -1.75 -10.54 15.30
C GLY A 49 -3.27 -10.58 15.44
N THR A 50 -3.89 -9.46 15.85
CA THR A 50 -5.34 -9.38 16.14
C THR A 50 -6.17 -8.85 14.97
N GLY A 51 -5.61 -7.92 14.20
CA GLY A 51 -6.27 -7.35 13.02
C GLY A 51 -6.17 -8.25 11.79
N ARG A 52 -7.00 -7.97 10.78
CA ARG A 52 -6.96 -8.60 9.46
C ARG A 52 -6.41 -7.63 8.42
N MET A 53 -5.68 -8.16 7.46
CA MET A 53 -5.15 -7.40 6.35
C MET A 53 -6.21 -7.29 5.24
N ARG A 54 -6.46 -6.07 4.75
CA ARG A 54 -7.43 -5.81 3.67
C ARG A 54 -6.77 -5.17 2.47
N PHE A 55 -7.07 -5.69 1.28
CA PHE A 55 -6.63 -5.15 0.01
C PHE A 55 -7.45 -3.92 -0.35
N TYR A 56 -6.73 -2.82 -0.57
CA TYR A 56 -7.20 -1.61 -1.24
C TYR A 56 -6.40 -1.44 -2.54
N GLY A 57 -6.87 -0.56 -3.43
CA GLY A 57 -6.32 -0.45 -4.80
C GLY A 57 -4.79 -0.46 -4.90
N LYS A 58 -4.07 0.31 -4.06
CA LYS A 58 -2.60 0.42 -4.08
C LYS A 58 -1.91 -0.07 -2.79
N VAL A 59 -2.68 -0.37 -1.75
CA VAL A 59 -2.17 -0.64 -0.40
C VAL A 59 -2.96 -1.77 0.23
N VAL A 60 -2.29 -2.60 1.01
CA VAL A 60 -2.93 -3.55 1.91
C VAL A 60 -2.76 -3.03 3.32
N ARG A 61 -3.84 -2.90 4.07
CA ARG A 61 -3.83 -2.26 5.39
C ARG A 61 -4.49 -3.15 6.43
N CYS A 62 -3.92 -3.16 7.64
CA CYS A 62 -4.58 -3.72 8.81
C CYS A 62 -5.86 -2.95 9.15
N ASP A 63 -6.95 -3.66 9.42
CA ASP A 63 -8.25 -3.08 9.80
C ASP A 63 -8.32 -2.60 11.27
N ASN A 64 -7.46 -3.14 12.14
CA ASN A 64 -7.30 -2.63 13.50
C ASN A 64 -6.79 -1.17 13.49
N THR A 65 -7.59 -0.25 14.04
CA THR A 65 -7.32 1.20 14.07
C THR A 65 -6.06 1.58 14.84
N GLU A 66 -5.72 0.83 15.89
CA GLU A 66 -4.52 1.06 16.71
C GLU A 66 -3.23 0.60 16.01
N CYS A 67 -3.34 -0.35 15.09
CA CYS A 67 -2.20 -0.90 14.37
C CYS A 67 -1.97 -0.20 13.03
N GLY A 68 -3.00 -0.20 12.18
CA GLY A 68 -3.01 0.48 10.88
C GLY A 68 -1.89 0.13 9.90
N LEU A 69 -1.15 -0.98 10.09
CA LEU A 69 0.03 -1.35 9.29
C LEU A 69 -0.23 -1.20 7.78
N PRO A 70 0.50 -0.32 7.07
CA PRO A 70 0.36 -0.15 5.63
C PRO A 70 1.40 -0.96 4.85
N VAL A 71 0.95 -1.73 3.86
CA VAL A 71 1.81 -2.48 2.92
C VAL A 71 1.50 -2.03 1.50
N PHE A 72 2.33 -1.17 0.93
CA PHE A 72 2.15 -0.70 -0.45
C PHE A 72 2.45 -1.80 -1.46
N ARG A 73 1.56 -1.98 -2.45
CA ARG A 73 1.71 -3.00 -3.49
C ARG A 73 2.76 -2.62 -4.53
N LEU A 74 2.93 -1.33 -4.82
CA LEU A 74 3.93 -0.85 -5.76
C LEU A 74 5.27 -0.71 -5.05
N LYS A 75 6.26 -1.53 -5.46
CA LYS A 75 7.63 -1.50 -4.95
C LYS A 75 8.60 -1.35 -6.12
N ALA A 76 9.44 -0.31 -6.08
CA ALA A 76 10.48 -0.07 -7.08
C ALA A 76 10.00 -0.23 -8.54
N GLY A 77 8.84 0.36 -8.87
CA GLY A 77 8.26 0.30 -10.23
C GLY A 77 7.59 -1.02 -10.62
N ARG A 78 7.46 -1.99 -9.70
CA ARG A 78 6.76 -3.26 -9.90
C ARG A 78 5.59 -3.38 -8.91
N THR A 79 4.42 -3.77 -9.40
CA THR A 79 3.26 -4.07 -8.53
C THR A 79 3.33 -5.52 -8.08
N LEU A 80 3.28 -5.75 -6.77
CA LEU A 80 3.18 -7.08 -6.19
C LEU A 80 1.79 -7.68 -6.45
N SER A 81 1.77 -8.96 -6.83
CA SER A 81 0.53 -9.73 -6.99
C SER A 81 -0.14 -9.98 -5.65
N ASP A 82 -1.41 -10.39 -5.67
CA ASP A 82 -2.14 -10.70 -4.44
C ASP A 82 -1.47 -11.87 -3.69
N ASP A 83 -0.97 -12.88 -4.40
CA ASP A 83 -0.27 -14.02 -3.80
C ASP A 83 1.10 -13.63 -3.24
N GLU A 84 1.86 -12.78 -3.94
CA GLU A 84 3.14 -12.28 -3.42
C GLU A 84 2.95 -11.46 -2.13
N ILE A 85 1.86 -10.70 -2.04
CA ILE A 85 1.50 -10.00 -0.80
C ILE A 85 1.13 -11.00 0.29
N LYS A 86 0.35 -12.04 -0.02
CA LYS A 86 0.00 -13.07 0.97
C LYS A 86 1.23 -13.79 1.51
N ASP A 87 2.17 -14.15 0.64
CA ASP A 87 3.47 -14.72 1.04
C ASP A 87 4.19 -13.76 2.01
N LEU A 88 4.29 -12.47 1.67
CA LEU A 88 4.88 -11.46 2.55
C LEU A 88 4.17 -11.34 3.91
N LEU A 89 2.83 -11.39 3.94
CA LEU A 89 2.05 -11.24 5.16
C LEU A 89 2.11 -12.47 6.07
N THR A 90 2.28 -13.66 5.50
CA THR A 90 2.23 -14.93 6.23
C THR A 90 3.62 -15.45 6.60
N GLU A 91 4.57 -15.37 5.68
CA GLU A 91 5.95 -15.84 5.88
C GLU A 91 6.88 -14.71 6.35
N GLY A 92 6.47 -13.44 6.20
CA GLY A 92 7.31 -12.28 6.47
C GLY A 92 8.25 -11.91 5.32
N HIS A 93 8.27 -12.73 4.25
CA HIS A 93 9.07 -12.51 3.05
C HIS A 93 8.39 -13.08 1.80
N THR A 94 8.73 -12.56 0.63
CA THR A 94 8.33 -13.13 -0.66
C THR A 94 9.34 -14.16 -1.16
N LYS A 95 8.98 -14.88 -2.22
CA LYS A 95 9.97 -15.56 -3.08
C LYS A 95 10.87 -14.53 -3.78
N LEU A 96 11.91 -15.00 -4.49
CA LEU A 96 12.73 -14.13 -5.32
C LEU A 96 11.89 -13.55 -6.47
N LEU A 97 11.67 -12.24 -6.46
CA LEU A 97 10.87 -11.53 -7.44
C LEU A 97 11.78 -10.80 -8.42
N LYS A 98 11.38 -10.76 -9.69
CA LYS A 98 12.14 -10.16 -10.78
C LYS A 98 11.52 -8.87 -11.29
N GLY A 99 12.36 -8.02 -11.88
CA GLY A 99 11.89 -6.84 -12.62
C GLY A 99 11.60 -5.62 -11.76
N PHE A 100 12.21 -5.51 -10.58
CA PHE A 100 12.26 -4.24 -9.86
C PHE A 100 13.17 -3.26 -10.59
N LYS A 101 12.90 -1.96 -10.50
CA LYS A 101 13.70 -0.90 -11.11
C LYS A 101 14.39 -0.07 -10.05
N SER A 102 15.71 0.04 -10.15
CA SER A 102 16.53 0.92 -9.32
C SER A 102 16.27 2.39 -9.64
N LYS A 103 16.77 3.30 -8.80
CA LYS A 103 16.72 4.75 -9.07
C LYS A 103 17.41 5.13 -10.39
N GLN A 104 18.38 4.34 -10.85
CA GLN A 104 19.08 4.51 -12.13
C GLN A 104 18.35 3.86 -13.32
N GLY A 105 17.15 3.31 -13.10
CA GLY A 105 16.35 2.62 -14.13
C GLY A 105 16.78 1.19 -14.43
N LYS A 106 17.88 0.70 -13.85
CA LYS A 106 18.35 -0.68 -14.03
C LYS A 106 17.44 -1.68 -13.33
N SER A 107 17.15 -2.79 -14.00
CA SER A 107 16.36 -3.88 -13.43
C SER A 107 17.17 -4.71 -12.44
N PHE A 108 16.54 -5.18 -11.37
CA PHE A 108 17.12 -6.11 -10.40
C PHE A 108 16.09 -7.10 -9.87
N ASP A 109 16.61 -8.20 -9.31
CA ASP A 109 15.82 -9.25 -8.68
C ASP A 109 16.08 -9.22 -7.17
N ALA A 110 15.03 -9.35 -6.36
CA ALA A 110 15.13 -9.30 -4.91
C ALA A 110 13.96 -10.04 -4.24
N VAL A 111 14.18 -10.46 -3.00
CA VAL A 111 13.11 -10.84 -2.08
C VAL A 111 12.63 -9.58 -1.38
N VAL A 112 11.32 -9.41 -1.20
CA VAL A 112 10.76 -8.37 -0.34
C VAL A 112 10.50 -8.99 1.03
N ALA A 113 10.98 -8.38 2.10
CA ALA A 113 10.78 -8.86 3.47
C ALA A 113 10.42 -7.72 4.43
N PHE A 114 9.83 -8.05 5.57
CA PHE A 114 9.67 -7.09 6.66
C PHE A 114 10.98 -6.92 7.44
N ASP A 115 11.28 -5.69 7.86
CA ASP A 115 12.27 -5.42 8.90
C ASP A 115 11.65 -5.52 10.31
N GLY A 116 12.45 -5.18 11.34
CA GLY A 116 11.99 -5.21 12.73
C GLY A 116 10.87 -4.21 13.07
N GLU A 117 10.61 -3.22 12.22
CA GLU A 117 9.54 -2.24 12.37
C GLU A 117 8.34 -2.53 11.44
N TYR A 118 8.38 -3.65 10.71
CA TYR A 118 7.41 -4.04 9.68
C TYR A 118 7.40 -3.10 8.45
N ASN A 119 8.51 -2.42 8.17
CA ASN A 119 8.72 -1.79 6.87
C ASN A 119 9.19 -2.84 5.86
N THR A 120 8.81 -2.66 4.60
CA THR A 120 9.26 -3.57 3.51
C THR A 120 10.66 -3.21 3.04
N THR A 121 11.57 -4.17 3.04
CA THR A 121 12.96 -4.05 2.59
C THR A 121 13.26 -5.04 1.47
N PHE A 122 14.36 -4.81 0.73
CA PHE A 122 14.84 -5.73 -0.29
C PHE A 122 15.99 -6.57 0.25
N VAL A 123 15.85 -7.89 0.15
CA VAL A 123 16.89 -8.87 0.46
C VAL A 123 17.40 -9.45 -0.85
N PHE A 124 18.70 -9.29 -1.10
CA PHE A 124 19.35 -9.77 -2.32
C PHE A 124 20.00 -11.13 -2.04
N PRO A 125 19.75 -12.16 -2.86
CA PRO A 125 20.45 -13.43 -2.71
C PRO A 125 21.95 -13.23 -2.92
N GLU A 126 22.76 -13.94 -2.13
CA GLU A 126 24.22 -13.93 -2.31
C GLU A 126 24.58 -14.37 -3.73
N ALA A 127 25.40 -13.58 -4.41
CA ALA A 127 25.88 -13.91 -5.74
C ALA A 127 26.68 -15.23 -5.67
N LYS A 128 26.19 -16.29 -6.30
CA LYS A 128 27.04 -17.44 -6.62
C LYS A 128 28.19 -16.93 -7.50
N LYS A 129 29.41 -16.92 -6.96
CA LYS A 129 30.63 -16.70 -7.74
C LYS A 129 30.76 -17.83 -8.75
N ASP A 130 30.26 -17.64 -9.96
CA ASP A 130 30.58 -18.51 -11.09
C ASP A 130 32.07 -18.32 -11.42
N LYS A 131 32.93 -19.14 -10.81
CA LYS A 131 34.31 -19.32 -11.28
C LYS A 131 34.25 -20.00 -12.65
N LYS A 132 34.13 -19.24 -13.73
CA LYS A 132 34.48 -19.73 -15.07
C LYS A 132 35.92 -19.38 -15.41
N PHE A 133 36.75 -20.39 -15.24
CA PHE A 133 38.06 -20.57 -15.84
C PHE A 133 37.93 -20.47 -17.38
N SER A 134 38.69 -19.60 -18.04
CA SER A 134 39.13 -19.87 -19.41
C SER A 134 40.63 -19.61 -19.47
N GLY A 135 41.40 -20.69 -19.37
CA GLY A 135 42.83 -20.65 -19.61
C GLY A 135 43.12 -20.27 -21.07
N ARG A 136 44.12 -19.42 -21.27
CA ARG A 136 44.75 -19.21 -22.58
C ARG A 136 46.09 -19.95 -22.56
N LYS A 137 46.12 -21.13 -23.21
CA LYS A 137 47.33 -21.93 -23.45
C LYS A 137 47.96 -21.48 -24.76
N LYS A 138 49.30 -21.30 -24.70
CA LYS A 138 50.31 -21.13 -25.76
C LYS A 138 50.12 -20.01 -26.77
#